data_AF-A0A6V2MLD3-F1
#
_entry.id   AF-A0A6V2MLD3-F1
#
_cell.length_a   1.000
_cell.length_b   1.000
_cell.length_c   1.000
_cell.angle_alpha   90.00
_cell.angle_beta   90.00
_cell.angle_gamma   90.00
#
_symmetry.space_group_name_H-M   'P 1'
#
loop_
_entity.id
_entity.type
_entity.pdbx_description
1 polymer ?
#
loop_
_entity_poly.entity_id
_entity_poly.type
_entity_poly.pdbx_seq_one_letter_code
_entity_poly.pdbx_strand_id
1 'polypeptide(L)'
;MVVSVHPLCQDLPLKILSYLDSNGQTRATTARTTPFATVVTDLGGAHPTWFNPGVDKCFVPSDALYQKARDRKITPEQIIQYGLPIRKGFWSDPSTASSPSSTTTTTAAAASSNNNPGFFERLFGGGGGAKQTPQKSSSSPTVAKVNAKDALRAELGLKPSIPTVLVVGGGDGMGGIIEQAKSLGSKLNADGTSGESSEEEEALYQMVVICGKNEKAQSTLSSQEWGSGVSVEIKGFVNNMDEYMRASDAIVTKAGPGTIAEASICGLPCMLSSFLPGQEEGNVPYVEDSGF
;
A
#
# COMPACT_ATOMS: atom_id res chain seq x y z
N MET A 1 -13.02 -25.62 -8.92
CA MET A 1 -12.17 -24.61 -9.59
C MET A 1 -10.85 -24.54 -8.84
N VAL A 2 -9.73 -24.41 -9.55
CA VAL A 2 -8.39 -24.19 -9.02
C VAL A 2 -7.99 -22.74 -9.28
N VAL A 3 -7.42 -22.08 -8.28
CA VAL A 3 -6.88 -20.72 -8.42
C VAL A 3 -5.40 -20.77 -8.09
N SER A 4 -4.56 -20.33 -9.02
CA SER A 4 -3.12 -20.27 -8.83
C SER A 4 -2.67 -18.83 -8.64
N VAL A 5 -1.99 -18.58 -7.52
CA VAL A 5 -1.48 -17.27 -7.09
C VAL A 5 0.05 -17.26 -7.03
N HIS A 6 0.71 -18.21 -7.71
CA HIS A 6 2.16 -18.31 -7.72
C HIS A 6 2.68 -18.68 -9.12
N PRO A 7 3.76 -18.03 -9.62
CA PRO A 7 4.22 -18.22 -10.99
C PRO A 7 4.68 -19.65 -11.29
N LEU A 8 5.15 -20.40 -10.29
CA LEU A 8 5.60 -21.80 -10.49
C LEU A 8 4.46 -22.83 -10.43
N CYS A 9 3.24 -22.40 -10.09
CA CYS A 9 2.10 -23.29 -9.87
C CYS A 9 1.13 -23.28 -11.06
N GLN A 10 1.62 -23.08 -12.28
CA GLN A 10 0.80 -23.09 -13.50
C GLN A 10 0.93 -24.43 -14.24
N ASP A 11 2.14 -24.77 -14.70
CA ASP A 11 2.36 -25.84 -15.68
C ASP A 11 1.96 -27.23 -15.20
N LEU A 12 2.46 -27.65 -14.03
CA LEU A 12 2.21 -29.00 -13.52
C LEU A 12 0.73 -29.23 -13.20
N PRO A 13 0.03 -28.34 -12.47
CA PRO A 13 -1.42 -28.46 -12.26
C PRO A 13 -2.22 -28.51 -13.56
N LEU A 14 -1.88 -27.68 -14.55
CA LEU A 14 -2.57 -27.67 -15.85
C LEU A 14 -2.39 -28.97 -16.63
N LYS A 15 -1.19 -29.56 -16.60
CA LYS A 15 -0.93 -30.87 -17.22
C LYS A 15 -1.71 -31.99 -16.53
N ILE A 16 -1.73 -32.00 -15.19
CA ILE A 16 -2.50 -32.99 -14.41
C ILE A 16 -4.00 -32.87 -14.73
N LEU A 17 -4.55 -31.65 -14.73
CA LEU A 17 -5.96 -31.44 -15.05
C LEU A 17 -6.28 -31.87 -16.48
N SER A 18 -5.39 -31.58 -17.43
CA SER A 18 -5.57 -32.01 -18.82
C SER A 18 -5.57 -33.54 -18.95
N TYR A 19 -4.71 -34.24 -18.20
CA TYR A 19 -4.66 -35.70 -18.15
C TYR A 19 -5.95 -36.29 -17.54
N LEU A 20 -6.45 -35.70 -16.45
CA LEU A 20 -7.68 -36.14 -15.79
C LEU A 20 -8.91 -35.93 -16.68
N ASP A 21 -9.02 -34.78 -17.36
CA ASP A 21 -10.14 -34.48 -18.25
C ASP A 21 -10.18 -35.38 -19.50
N SER A 22 -9.02 -35.88 -19.93
CA SER A 22 -8.90 -36.70 -21.15
C SER A 22 -8.76 -38.20 -20.89
N ASN A 23 -8.79 -38.64 -19.62
CA ASN A 23 -8.41 -39.99 -19.21
C ASN A 23 -7.06 -40.44 -19.81
N GLY A 24 -6.09 -39.52 -19.85
CA GLY A 24 -4.75 -39.76 -20.38
C GLY A 24 -4.59 -39.61 -21.90
N GLN A 25 -5.61 -39.14 -22.62
CA GLN A 25 -5.53 -38.83 -24.06
C GLN A 25 -5.18 -37.35 -24.33
N THR A 26 -5.00 -36.96 -25.59
CA THR A 26 -4.89 -35.54 -25.96
C THR A 26 -6.27 -34.90 -25.92
N ARG A 27 -6.37 -33.75 -25.25
CA ARG A 27 -7.66 -33.07 -25.06
C ARG A 27 -8.19 -32.49 -26.37
N ALA A 28 -9.43 -32.85 -26.72
CA ALA A 28 -10.08 -32.43 -27.97
C ALA A 28 -10.92 -31.14 -27.85
N THR A 29 -11.29 -30.72 -26.64
CA THR A 29 -12.20 -29.58 -26.38
C THR A 29 -11.59 -28.56 -25.43
N THR A 30 -12.00 -27.29 -25.54
CA THR A 30 -11.60 -26.20 -24.61
C THR A 30 -12.39 -26.19 -23.31
N ALA A 31 -13.45 -26.98 -23.18
CA ALA A 31 -14.24 -27.12 -21.95
C ALA A 31 -13.56 -28.10 -20.99
N ARG A 32 -13.28 -27.67 -19.74
CA ARG A 32 -12.65 -28.52 -18.71
C ARG A 32 -13.60 -28.84 -17.59
N THR A 33 -13.39 -29.97 -16.92
CA THR A 33 -14.25 -30.36 -15.77
C THR A 33 -14.00 -29.45 -14.57
N THR A 34 -12.73 -29.11 -14.30
CA THR A 34 -12.36 -28.24 -13.19
C THR A 34 -11.66 -26.97 -13.67
N PRO A 35 -12.39 -25.82 -13.75
CA PRO A 35 -11.83 -24.51 -14.14
C PRO A 35 -10.53 -24.19 -13.41
N PHE A 36 -9.56 -23.61 -14.10
CA PHE A 36 -8.28 -23.17 -13.60
C PHE A 36 -8.05 -21.70 -13.97
N ALA A 37 -7.92 -20.88 -12.94
CA ALA A 37 -7.64 -19.46 -13.08
C ALA A 37 -6.27 -19.12 -12.48
N THR A 38 -5.60 -18.17 -13.11
CA THR A 38 -4.36 -17.57 -12.58
C THR A 38 -4.66 -16.17 -12.10
N VAL A 39 -4.17 -15.80 -10.92
CA VAL A 39 -4.19 -14.42 -10.43
C VAL A 39 -2.75 -13.96 -10.31
N VAL A 40 -2.34 -13.08 -11.21
CA VAL A 40 -0.99 -12.51 -11.20
C VAL A 40 -0.91 -11.49 -10.07
N THR A 41 0.03 -11.71 -9.15
CA THR A 41 0.22 -10.86 -7.96
C THR A 41 1.35 -9.86 -8.12
N ASP A 42 2.10 -9.89 -9.23
CA ASP A 42 3.12 -8.89 -9.55
C ASP A 42 2.43 -7.65 -10.14
N LEU A 43 3.02 -6.45 -10.05
CA LEU A 43 2.40 -5.20 -10.56
C LEU A 43 2.97 -4.73 -11.89
N GLY A 44 4.30 -4.72 -12.04
CA GLY A 44 4.98 -4.23 -13.24
C GLY A 44 5.69 -5.32 -14.02
N GLY A 45 6.79 -5.82 -13.47
CA GLY A 45 7.52 -6.97 -14.01
C GLY A 45 6.95 -8.28 -13.48
N ALA A 46 6.52 -9.17 -14.38
CA ALA A 46 6.05 -10.51 -14.01
C ALA A 46 6.96 -11.60 -14.59
N HIS A 47 7.20 -12.63 -13.79
CA HIS A 47 7.90 -13.81 -14.26
C HIS A 47 7.14 -14.48 -15.44
N PRO A 48 7.84 -14.87 -16.51
CA PRO A 48 7.31 -15.63 -17.65
C PRO A 48 6.27 -16.71 -17.35
N THR A 49 6.46 -17.46 -16.27
CA THR A 49 5.65 -18.63 -15.95
C THR A 49 4.29 -18.30 -15.36
N TRP A 50 4.01 -17.03 -15.04
CA TRP A 50 2.65 -16.60 -14.75
C TRP A 50 1.67 -16.88 -15.90
N PHE A 51 2.16 -16.81 -17.14
CA PHE A 51 1.31 -16.83 -18.32
C PHE A 51 1.36 -18.18 -19.03
N ASN A 52 0.29 -18.96 -18.87
CA ASN A 52 0.11 -20.23 -19.56
C ASN A 52 -1.20 -20.20 -20.39
N PRO A 53 -1.18 -20.41 -21.72
CA PRO A 53 -2.38 -20.39 -22.56
C PRO A 53 -3.44 -21.46 -22.22
N GLY A 54 -3.08 -22.47 -21.43
CA GLY A 54 -3.99 -23.54 -21.01
C GLY A 54 -4.95 -23.15 -19.88
N VAL A 55 -4.81 -21.95 -19.30
CA VAL A 55 -5.71 -21.44 -18.24
C VAL A 55 -7.08 -21.09 -18.82
N ASP A 56 -8.14 -21.17 -18.02
CA ASP A 56 -9.46 -20.70 -18.46
C ASP A 56 -9.58 -19.18 -18.32
N LYS A 57 -8.97 -18.63 -17.27
CA LYS A 57 -8.88 -17.18 -17.02
C LYS A 57 -7.53 -16.79 -16.43
N CYS A 58 -7.03 -15.64 -16.86
CA CYS A 58 -5.82 -15.01 -16.36
C CYS A 58 -6.14 -13.60 -15.87
N PHE A 59 -6.12 -13.40 -14.56
CA PHE A 59 -6.34 -12.11 -13.93
C PHE A 59 -5.01 -11.36 -13.84
N VAL A 60 -4.97 -10.15 -14.39
CA VAL A 60 -3.80 -9.27 -14.38
C VAL A 60 -4.14 -7.93 -13.73
N PRO A 61 -3.20 -7.30 -13.00
CA PRO A 61 -3.50 -6.09 -12.25
C PRO A 61 -3.19 -4.78 -13.01
N SER A 62 -2.45 -4.82 -14.11
CA SER A 62 -1.98 -3.61 -14.81
C SER A 62 -1.95 -3.80 -16.32
N ASP A 63 -1.91 -2.69 -17.06
CA ASP A 63 -1.81 -2.68 -18.52
C ASP A 63 -0.49 -3.31 -18.99
N ALA A 64 0.60 -3.08 -18.26
CA ALA A 64 1.89 -3.70 -18.54
C ALA A 64 1.80 -5.23 -18.51
N LEU A 65 1.09 -5.79 -17.53
CA LEU A 65 0.91 -7.23 -17.40
C LEU A 65 -0.14 -7.79 -18.37
N TYR A 66 -1.12 -6.98 -18.75
CA TYR A 66 -2.00 -7.31 -19.88
C TYR A 66 -1.17 -7.55 -21.14
N GLN A 67 -0.28 -6.63 -21.51
CA GLN A 67 0.57 -6.80 -22.70
C GLN A 67 1.49 -8.01 -22.60
N LYS A 68 2.13 -8.23 -21.44
CA LYS A 68 2.95 -9.44 -21.22
C LYS A 68 2.14 -10.73 -21.37
N ALA A 69 0.89 -10.77 -20.91
CA ALA A 69 0.02 -11.93 -21.11
C ALA A 69 -0.26 -12.18 -22.60
N ARG A 70 -0.47 -11.11 -23.38
CA ARG A 70 -0.66 -11.19 -24.84
C ARG A 70 0.58 -11.72 -25.55
N ASP A 71 1.77 -11.25 -25.18
CA ASP A 71 3.04 -11.74 -25.71
C ASP A 71 3.24 -13.25 -25.45
N ARG A 72 2.59 -13.76 -24.40
CA ARG A 72 2.58 -15.17 -24.02
C ARG A 72 1.39 -15.96 -24.54
N LYS A 73 0.69 -15.41 -25.54
CA LYS A 73 -0.41 -16.07 -26.27
C LYS A 73 -1.62 -16.40 -25.40
N ILE A 74 -1.82 -15.69 -24.29
CA ILE A 74 -3.11 -15.69 -23.61
C ILE A 74 -4.06 -14.81 -24.45
N THR A 75 -5.24 -15.34 -24.77
CA THR A 75 -6.20 -14.61 -25.60
C THR A 75 -6.91 -13.51 -24.80
N PRO A 76 -7.38 -12.43 -25.45
CA PRO A 76 -8.11 -11.37 -24.75
C PRO A 76 -9.34 -11.87 -23.98
N GLU A 77 -9.97 -12.95 -24.44
CA GLU A 77 -11.13 -13.55 -23.77
C GLU A 77 -10.74 -14.29 -22.48
N GLN A 78 -9.49 -14.77 -22.38
CA GLN A 78 -8.94 -15.37 -21.18
C GLN A 78 -8.48 -14.30 -20.17
N ILE A 79 -8.04 -13.14 -20.63
CA ILE A 79 -7.51 -12.09 -19.77
C ILE A 79 -8.65 -11.31 -19.11
N ILE A 80 -8.56 -11.12 -17.79
CA ILE A 80 -9.44 -10.24 -17.03
C ILE A 80 -8.56 -9.25 -16.27
N GLN A 81 -8.86 -7.95 -16.36
CA GLN A 81 -8.07 -6.91 -15.71
C GLN A 81 -8.92 -6.15 -14.69
N TYR A 82 -8.83 -6.56 -13.42
CA TYR A 82 -9.57 -5.97 -12.30
C TYR A 82 -8.66 -5.31 -11.25
N GLY A 83 -7.35 -5.32 -11.45
CA GLY A 83 -6.39 -4.93 -10.41
C GLY A 83 -6.00 -6.10 -9.50
N LEU A 84 -5.22 -5.79 -8.47
CA LEU A 84 -4.83 -6.77 -7.46
C LEU A 84 -6.00 -7.04 -6.51
N PRO A 85 -6.28 -8.29 -6.10
CA PRO A 85 -7.26 -8.56 -5.05
C PRO A 85 -6.78 -7.99 -3.71
N ILE A 86 -7.61 -7.13 -3.10
CA ILE A 86 -7.32 -6.50 -1.80
C ILE A 86 -8.34 -6.96 -0.75
N ARG A 87 -7.93 -6.97 0.52
CA ARG A 87 -8.79 -7.31 1.66
C ARG A 87 -9.92 -6.31 1.87
N LYS A 88 -11.02 -6.77 2.49
CA LYS A 88 -12.28 -6.03 2.63
C LYS A 88 -12.18 -4.66 3.32
N GLY A 89 -11.27 -4.48 4.28
CA GLY A 89 -11.11 -3.18 4.97
C GLY A 89 -10.77 -2.02 4.03
N PHE A 90 -10.19 -2.31 2.87
CA PHE A 90 -9.82 -1.31 1.87
C PHE A 90 -10.93 -1.06 0.84
N TRP A 91 -12.04 -1.79 0.86
CA TRP A 91 -13.09 -1.67 -0.16
C TRP A 91 -13.97 -0.43 0.04
N SER A 92 -14.09 0.04 1.28
CA SER A 92 -14.99 1.14 1.63
C SER A 92 -14.29 2.48 1.51
N ASP A 93 -15.03 3.50 1.07
CA ASP A 93 -14.58 4.89 1.16
C ASP A 93 -14.99 5.44 2.55
N PRO A 94 -14.07 6.01 3.35
CA PRO A 94 -14.38 6.57 4.67
C PRO A 94 -15.42 7.69 4.60
N SER A 95 -15.65 8.30 3.43
CA SER A 95 -16.75 9.26 3.21
C SER A 95 -18.15 8.62 3.27
N THR A 96 -18.26 7.29 3.20
CA THR A 96 -19.54 6.56 3.18
C THR A 96 -19.90 5.92 4.53
N ALA A 97 -19.04 6.01 5.54
CA ALA A 97 -19.20 5.32 6.82
C ALA A 97 -20.01 6.10 7.88
N SER A 98 -20.78 7.12 7.50
CA SER A 98 -21.70 7.83 8.41
C SER A 98 -23.18 7.60 8.05
N SER A 99 -23.79 6.62 8.72
CA SER A 99 -25.23 6.40 9.00
C SER A 99 -26.20 6.01 7.86
N PRO A 100 -27.23 5.17 8.15
CA PRO A 100 -28.22 4.74 7.16
C PRO A 100 -29.37 5.74 7.02
N SER A 101 -29.66 6.21 5.80
CA SER A 101 -31.00 6.27 5.17
C SER A 101 -31.11 7.33 4.05
N SER A 102 -31.85 6.93 3.02
CA SER A 102 -32.51 7.73 1.97
C SER A 102 -31.68 8.35 0.83
N THR A 103 -32.05 7.87 -0.36
CA THR A 103 -31.90 8.37 -1.73
C THR A 103 -31.80 9.90 -1.87
N THR A 104 -30.80 10.39 -2.62
CA THR A 104 -30.94 11.24 -3.83
C THR A 104 -29.56 11.53 -4.45
N THR A 105 -29.49 11.37 -5.77
CA THR A 105 -28.38 11.66 -6.68
C THR A 105 -27.85 13.09 -6.55
N THR A 106 -26.53 13.26 -6.38
CA THR A 106 -25.79 14.41 -6.95
C THR A 106 -24.32 14.09 -7.17
N THR A 107 -23.82 14.47 -8.33
CA THR A 107 -22.42 14.42 -8.80
C THR A 107 -21.47 15.19 -7.87
N ALA A 108 -20.30 14.62 -7.55
CA ALA A 108 -19.26 15.31 -6.78
C ALA A 108 -17.91 15.27 -7.50
N ALA A 109 -17.36 16.48 -7.70
CA ALA A 109 -16.04 16.78 -8.20
C ALA A 109 -14.95 16.46 -7.15
N ALA A 110 -13.73 16.26 -7.65
CA ALA A 110 -12.52 15.93 -6.89
C ALA A 110 -12.31 16.86 -5.68
N ALA A 111 -12.27 16.27 -4.48
CA ALA A 111 -11.91 16.94 -3.25
C ALA A 111 -10.38 16.92 -3.10
N SER A 112 -9.78 18.10 -3.17
CA SER A 112 -8.37 18.34 -2.85
C SER A 112 -8.13 18.06 -1.36
N SER A 113 -7.35 17.02 -1.06
CA SER A 113 -6.84 16.75 0.28
C SER A 113 -6.02 17.94 0.77
N ASN A 114 -6.32 18.40 1.98
CA ASN A 114 -5.64 19.51 2.63
C ASN A 114 -4.28 19.01 3.16
N ASN A 115 -3.31 18.85 2.26
CA ASN A 115 -1.95 18.46 2.61
C ASN A 115 -1.22 19.64 3.24
N ASN A 116 -0.51 19.41 4.34
CA ASN A 116 0.44 20.38 4.89
C ASN A 116 1.57 20.57 3.86
N PRO A 117 1.65 21.72 3.15
CA PRO A 117 2.40 21.84 1.90
C PRO A 117 3.92 21.68 2.08
N GLY A 118 4.44 21.84 3.31
CA GLY A 118 5.87 21.69 3.60
C GLY A 118 6.30 20.32 4.13
N PHE A 119 5.37 19.38 4.39
CA PHE A 119 5.74 18.08 4.98
C PHE A 119 6.56 17.21 4.02
N PHE A 120 6.06 17.00 2.80
CA PHE A 120 6.74 16.18 1.79
C PHE A 120 8.10 16.77 1.38
N GLU A 121 8.19 18.09 1.27
CA GLU A 121 9.44 18.76 0.93
C GLU A 121 10.49 18.63 2.04
N ARG A 122 10.09 18.67 3.31
CA ARG A 122 11.03 18.44 4.43
C ARG A 122 11.44 16.98 4.56
N LEU A 123 10.53 16.05 4.26
CA LEU A 123 10.77 14.61 4.40
C LEU A 123 11.56 14.03 3.22
N PHE A 124 11.29 14.48 2.00
CA PHE A 124 11.86 13.93 0.76
C PHE A 124 12.67 14.94 -0.07
N GLY A 125 12.58 16.23 0.23
CA GLY A 125 13.29 17.28 -0.49
C GLY A 125 14.69 17.53 0.09
N GLY A 126 15.71 17.09 -0.64
CA GLY A 126 17.07 17.58 -0.46
C GLY A 126 17.18 19.05 -0.90
N GLY A 127 17.37 19.95 0.07
CA GLY A 127 17.85 21.34 -0.04
C GLY A 127 17.67 22.09 -1.36
N GLY A 128 16.68 22.99 -1.43
CA GLY A 128 16.58 24.01 -2.47
C GLY A 128 15.36 24.93 -2.28
N GLY A 129 15.51 26.01 -1.52
CA GLY A 129 14.40 26.88 -1.15
C GLY A 129 13.87 27.79 -2.28
N ALA A 130 12.55 27.95 -2.34
CA ALA A 130 11.88 29.03 -3.06
C ALA A 130 10.82 29.70 -2.17
N LYS A 131 10.91 31.03 -2.02
CA LYS A 131 10.00 31.88 -1.24
C LYS A 131 8.65 32.04 -1.94
N GLN A 132 7.54 31.89 -1.20
CA GLN A 132 6.21 32.40 -1.60
C GLN A 132 5.73 33.53 -0.66
N THR A 133 5.07 34.52 -1.25
CA THR A 133 4.55 35.77 -0.67
C THR A 133 3.07 35.61 -0.25
N PRO A 134 2.56 36.30 0.78
CA PRO A 134 1.24 36.00 1.34
C PRO A 134 0.09 36.78 0.69
N GLN A 135 -1.05 36.12 0.43
CA GLN A 135 -2.34 36.77 0.12
C GLN A 135 -3.32 36.69 1.29
N LYS A 136 -4.07 37.78 1.47
CA LYS A 136 -4.98 38.10 2.60
C LYS A 136 -6.24 37.24 2.64
N SER A 137 -6.67 36.91 3.85
CA SER A 137 -7.90 36.22 4.21
C SER A 137 -9.11 37.16 4.33
N SER A 138 -10.29 36.67 3.94
CA SER A 138 -11.59 37.22 4.35
C SER A 138 -12.43 36.10 4.96
N SER A 139 -12.79 36.27 6.23
CA SER A 139 -13.40 35.28 7.11
C SER A 139 -14.92 35.17 6.94
N SER A 140 -15.42 33.94 6.96
CA SER A 140 -16.79 33.61 7.42
C SER A 140 -16.73 32.32 8.24
N PRO A 141 -17.53 32.19 9.32
CA PRO A 141 -17.34 31.15 10.33
C PRO A 141 -17.84 29.81 9.80
N THR A 142 -16.93 28.90 9.49
CA THR A 142 -17.26 27.53 9.10
C THR A 142 -17.10 26.65 10.33
N VAL A 143 -18.17 25.97 10.75
CA VAL A 143 -18.12 24.90 11.75
C VAL A 143 -17.05 23.91 11.30
N ALA A 144 -15.97 23.78 12.07
CA ALA A 144 -14.82 22.96 11.70
C ALA A 144 -15.26 21.50 11.56
N LYS A 145 -15.33 21.02 10.31
CA LYS A 145 -15.54 19.61 10.00
C LYS A 145 -14.35 18.86 10.62
N VAL A 146 -14.58 18.05 11.64
CA VAL A 146 -13.53 17.23 12.25
C VAL A 146 -12.89 16.41 11.12
N ASN A 147 -11.58 16.54 10.96
CA ASN A 147 -10.84 15.82 9.94
C ASN A 147 -10.98 14.32 10.21
N ALA A 148 -11.55 13.56 9.27
CA ALA A 148 -11.76 12.12 9.42
C ALA A 148 -10.45 11.37 9.75
N LYS A 149 -9.30 11.87 9.26
CA LYS A 149 -7.98 11.34 9.60
C LYS A 149 -7.64 11.55 11.08
N ASP A 150 -7.97 12.70 11.64
CA ASP A 150 -7.67 13.02 13.04
C ASP A 150 -8.58 12.28 14.02
N ALA A 151 -9.84 12.05 13.64
CA ALA A 151 -10.73 11.16 14.39
C ALA A 151 -10.17 9.73 14.44
N LEU A 152 -9.73 9.21 13.30
CA LEU A 152 -9.14 7.88 13.22
C LEU A 152 -7.82 7.77 13.99
N ARG A 153 -6.99 8.82 13.97
CA ARG A 153 -5.79 8.91 14.81
C ARG A 153 -6.17 8.79 16.29
N ALA A 154 -7.15 9.55 16.75
CA ALA A 154 -7.59 9.48 18.15
C ALA A 154 -8.09 8.07 18.54
N GLU A 155 -8.85 7.40 17.66
CA GLU A 155 -9.31 6.02 17.87
C GLU A 155 -8.17 5.00 17.97
N LEU A 156 -7.09 5.21 17.20
CA LEU A 156 -5.88 4.39 17.23
C LEU A 156 -4.91 4.75 18.37
N GLY A 157 -5.23 5.75 19.19
CA GLY A 157 -4.35 6.28 20.24
C GLY A 157 -3.19 7.14 19.72
N LEU A 158 -3.30 7.63 18.48
CA LEU A 158 -2.34 8.50 17.81
C LEU A 158 -2.65 9.97 18.05
N LYS A 159 -1.63 10.83 18.00
CA LYS A 159 -1.76 12.28 18.16
C LYS A 159 -2.47 12.90 16.94
N PRO A 160 -3.57 13.64 17.13
CA PRO A 160 -4.26 14.37 16.06
C PRO A 160 -3.37 15.44 15.41
N SER A 161 -3.60 15.72 14.14
CA SER A 161 -2.97 16.81 13.36
C SER A 161 -1.44 16.74 13.23
N ILE A 162 -0.80 15.69 13.76
CA ILE A 162 0.64 15.47 13.67
C ILE A 162 0.96 14.64 12.42
N PRO A 163 1.93 15.07 11.57
CA PRO A 163 2.35 14.29 10.42
C PRO A 163 2.79 12.89 10.82
N THR A 164 2.15 11.88 10.24
CA THR A 164 2.31 10.48 10.65
C THR A 164 2.90 9.63 9.53
N VAL A 165 4.07 9.03 9.77
CA VAL A 165 4.70 8.10 8.83
C VAL A 165 4.48 6.66 9.31
N LEU A 166 3.98 5.80 8.42
CA LEU A 166 3.81 4.38 8.69
C LEU A 166 5.01 3.60 8.16
N VAL A 167 5.62 2.76 8.98
CA VAL A 167 6.69 1.85 8.58
C VAL A 167 6.18 0.42 8.66
N VAL A 168 6.21 -0.30 7.54
CA VAL A 168 5.74 -1.70 7.46
C VAL A 168 6.85 -2.59 6.93
N GLY A 169 7.34 -3.49 7.78
CA GLY A 169 8.18 -4.61 7.37
C GLY A 169 7.30 -5.75 6.88
N GLY A 170 7.61 -6.30 5.71
CA GLY A 170 6.88 -7.43 5.14
C GLY A 170 6.68 -8.59 6.12
N GLY A 171 5.65 -9.41 5.87
CA GLY A 171 5.25 -10.52 6.76
C GLY A 171 6.34 -11.54 7.10
N ASP A 172 7.40 -11.62 6.30
CA ASP A 172 8.52 -12.56 6.46
C ASP A 172 9.71 -11.98 7.25
N GLY A 173 9.62 -10.74 7.75
CA GLY A 173 10.68 -10.10 8.52
C GLY A 173 11.93 -9.72 7.71
N MET A 174 11.89 -9.94 6.40
CA MET A 174 12.91 -9.52 5.43
C MET A 174 12.76 -8.03 5.14
N GLY A 175 13.88 -7.30 5.08
CA GLY A 175 13.89 -5.90 4.66
C GLY A 175 14.34 -4.88 5.71
N GLY A 176 14.99 -5.30 6.81
CA GLY A 176 15.70 -4.35 7.67
C GLY A 176 14.82 -3.32 8.40
N ILE A 177 13.59 -3.70 8.78
CA ILE A 177 12.62 -2.80 9.45
C ILE A 177 13.22 -2.08 10.67
N ILE A 178 14.12 -2.74 11.41
CA ILE A 178 14.77 -2.15 12.59
C ILE A 178 15.65 -0.96 12.17
N GLU A 179 16.49 -1.14 11.15
CA GLU A 179 17.40 -0.11 10.66
C GLU A 179 16.63 1.04 10.03
N GLN A 180 15.60 0.72 9.24
CA GLN A 180 14.73 1.71 8.60
C GLN A 180 13.98 2.56 9.63
N ALA A 181 13.35 1.92 10.61
CA ALA A 181 12.66 2.64 11.67
C ALA A 181 13.62 3.51 12.48
N LYS A 182 14.79 2.98 12.87
CA LYS A 182 15.80 3.75 13.62
C LYS A 182 16.32 4.95 12.85
N SER A 183 16.63 4.77 11.57
CA SER A 183 17.13 5.85 10.70
C SER A 183 16.07 6.93 10.51
N LEU A 184 14.84 6.54 10.18
CA LEU A 184 13.72 7.47 9.99
C LEU A 184 13.39 8.20 11.30
N GLY A 185 13.22 7.49 12.41
CA GLY A 185 12.90 8.11 13.69
C GLY A 185 13.99 9.06 14.17
N SER A 186 15.26 8.72 13.98
CA SER A 186 16.39 9.62 14.31
C SER A 186 16.35 10.92 13.48
N LYS A 187 16.02 10.81 12.19
CA LYS A 187 15.88 11.96 11.29
C LYS A 187 14.69 12.84 11.67
N LEU A 188 13.52 12.24 11.89
CA LEU A 188 12.30 12.94 12.33
C LEU A 188 12.51 13.63 13.68
N ASN A 189 13.21 12.99 14.62
CA ASN A 189 13.53 13.60 15.92
C ASN A 189 14.46 14.81 15.76
N ALA A 190 15.52 14.69 14.96
CA ALA A 190 16.45 15.78 14.70
C ALA A 190 15.75 16.99 14.04
N ASP A 191 14.88 16.72 13.05
CA ASP A 191 14.13 17.78 12.39
C ASP A 191 13.11 18.40 13.35
N GLY A 192 12.46 17.58 14.18
CA GLY A 192 11.47 18.00 15.17
C GLY A 192 12.04 18.81 16.35
N THR A 193 13.34 18.70 16.61
CA THR A 193 14.04 19.42 17.70
C THR A 193 14.83 20.64 17.20
N SER A 194 14.91 20.85 15.88
CA SER A 194 15.69 21.93 15.26
C SER A 194 14.97 23.30 15.22
N GLY A 195 13.72 23.37 15.67
CA GLY A 195 12.91 24.61 15.75
C GLY A 195 13.11 25.38 17.06
N GLU A 196 12.83 26.68 17.06
CA GLU A 196 12.82 27.52 18.26
C GLU A 196 11.82 26.97 19.28
N SER A 197 12.34 26.73 20.48
CA SER A 197 11.68 26.14 21.64
C SER A 197 10.37 26.85 21.99
N SER A 198 9.24 26.22 21.68
CA SER A 198 8.00 26.44 22.45
C SER A 198 8.08 25.64 23.74
N GLU A 199 7.53 26.21 24.82
CA GLU A 199 7.56 25.67 26.19
C GLU A 199 6.75 24.36 26.36
N GLU A 200 6.03 23.94 25.32
CA GLU A 200 5.31 22.67 25.25
C GLU A 200 6.13 21.68 24.40
N GLU A 201 6.73 20.66 25.05
CA GLU A 201 7.48 19.56 24.41
C GLU A 201 6.55 18.60 23.63
N GLU A 202 5.80 19.12 22.67
CA GLU A 202 5.00 18.28 21.79
C GLU A 202 5.82 17.83 20.58
N ALA A 203 5.89 16.51 20.38
CA ALA A 203 6.54 15.92 19.23
C ALA A 203 5.97 16.46 17.91
N LEU A 204 6.81 17.04 17.04
CA LEU A 204 6.38 17.59 15.74
C LEU A 204 6.06 16.51 14.70
N TYR A 205 6.52 15.29 14.92
CA TYR A 205 6.32 14.15 14.02
C TYR A 205 5.79 12.94 14.77
N GLN A 206 5.16 12.03 14.02
CA GLN A 206 4.69 10.76 14.53
C GLN A 206 5.09 9.63 13.60
N MET A 207 5.49 8.50 14.17
CA MET A 207 5.84 7.30 13.42
C MET A 207 5.12 6.10 14.00
N VAL A 208 4.47 5.31 13.15
CA VAL A 208 3.90 4.02 13.54
C VAL A 208 4.71 2.94 12.86
N VAL A 209 5.20 1.95 13.61
CA VAL A 209 5.92 0.81 13.06
C VAL A 209 5.12 -0.46 13.29
N ILE A 210 4.74 -1.13 12.20
CA ILE A 210 4.01 -2.39 12.25
C ILE A 210 4.98 -3.52 11.91
N CYS A 211 5.37 -4.28 12.93
CA CYS A 211 6.34 -5.37 12.84
C CYS A 211 5.72 -6.69 12.35
N GLY A 212 4.39 -6.78 12.27
CA GLY A 212 3.71 -8.01 11.87
C GLY A 212 4.04 -9.16 12.84
N LYS A 213 4.53 -10.28 12.30
CA LYS A 213 4.95 -11.45 13.10
C LYS A 213 6.41 -11.38 13.58
N ASN A 214 7.13 -10.30 13.29
CA ASN A 214 8.53 -10.16 13.69
C ASN A 214 8.64 -9.66 15.14
N GLU A 215 8.46 -10.57 16.10
CA GLU A 215 8.51 -10.28 17.54
C GLU A 215 9.88 -9.74 17.99
N LYS A 216 10.97 -10.17 17.33
CA LYS A 216 12.31 -9.64 17.57
C LYS A 216 12.41 -8.15 17.21
N ALA A 217 11.86 -7.76 16.06
CA ALA A 217 11.84 -6.35 15.66
C ALA A 217 10.94 -5.53 16.58
N GLN A 218 9.77 -6.06 16.95
CA GLN A 218 8.86 -5.41 17.89
C GLN A 218 9.55 -5.15 19.23
N SER A 219 10.11 -6.17 19.88
CA SER A 219 10.82 -6.03 21.16
C SER A 219 12.01 -5.05 21.05
N THR A 220 12.83 -5.17 20.00
CA THR A 220 14.00 -4.29 19.81
C THR A 220 13.60 -2.82 19.66
N LEU A 221 12.54 -2.53 18.90
CA LEU A 221 12.09 -1.16 18.66
C LEU A 221 11.28 -0.58 19.82
N SER A 222 10.56 -1.41 20.57
CA SER A 222 9.87 -0.99 21.79
C SER A 222 10.83 -0.60 22.91
N SER A 223 12.05 -1.14 22.93
CA SER A 223 13.10 -0.76 23.89
C SER A 223 13.97 0.42 23.43
N GLN A 224 13.71 0.98 22.25
CA GLN A 224 14.49 2.10 21.71
C GLN A 224 14.00 3.44 22.29
N GLU A 225 14.94 4.31 22.66
CA GLU A 225 14.65 5.72 22.96
C GLU A 225 14.65 6.53 21.66
N TRP A 226 13.57 7.28 21.41
CA TRP A 226 13.32 7.98 20.14
C TRP A 226 13.51 9.50 20.19
N GLY A 227 13.60 10.09 21.39
CA GLY A 227 13.65 11.53 21.61
C GLY A 227 12.27 12.20 21.62
N SER A 228 12.21 13.49 21.97
CA SER A 228 10.95 14.25 22.11
C SER A 228 10.40 14.80 20.80
N GLY A 229 11.21 14.89 19.74
CA GLY A 229 10.80 15.41 18.43
C GLY A 229 9.90 14.47 17.62
N VAL A 230 9.81 13.19 18.01
CA VAL A 230 8.99 12.19 17.33
C VAL A 230 8.24 11.29 18.33
N SER A 231 6.92 11.14 18.14
CA SER A 231 6.09 10.19 18.88
C SER A 231 6.09 8.86 18.13
N VAL A 232 6.55 7.77 18.77
CA VAL A 232 6.69 6.48 18.10
C VAL A 232 5.80 5.40 18.72
N GLU A 233 4.96 4.80 17.88
CA GLU A 233 4.08 3.68 18.25
C GLU A 233 4.56 2.40 17.57
N ILE A 234 4.92 1.40 18.38
CA ILE A 234 5.39 0.09 17.89
C ILE A 234 4.26 -0.93 18.06
N LYS A 235 3.82 -1.55 16.97
CA LYS A 235 2.79 -2.59 16.95
C LYS A 235 3.35 -3.91 16.40
N GLY A 236 2.79 -5.02 16.86
CA GLY A 236 3.03 -6.35 16.31
C GLY A 236 2.18 -6.59 15.07
N PHE A 237 1.42 -7.68 15.06
CA PHE A 237 0.43 -7.96 14.02
C PHE A 237 -0.87 -7.17 14.28
N VAL A 238 -1.41 -6.53 13.24
CA VAL A 238 -2.68 -5.79 13.30
C VAL A 238 -3.66 -6.32 12.27
N ASN A 239 -4.96 -6.25 12.57
CA ASN A 239 -6.03 -6.68 11.66
C ASN A 239 -6.65 -5.52 10.88
N ASN A 240 -6.48 -4.30 11.37
CA ASN A 240 -7.07 -3.05 10.90
C ASN A 240 -6.02 -2.16 10.21
N MET A 241 -5.22 -2.74 9.32
CA MET A 241 -4.15 -2.01 8.62
C MET A 241 -4.69 -0.90 7.70
N ASP A 242 -5.93 -1.03 7.21
CA ASP A 242 -6.66 0.05 6.53
C ASP A 242 -6.77 1.31 7.39
N GLU A 243 -7.06 1.15 8.68
CA GLU A 243 -7.17 2.28 9.58
C GLU A 243 -5.81 2.98 9.76
N TYR A 244 -4.75 2.19 9.99
CA TYR A 244 -3.39 2.73 10.11
C TYR A 244 -2.90 3.43 8.84
N MET A 245 -3.17 2.87 7.65
CA MET A 245 -2.81 3.51 6.38
C MET A 245 -3.58 4.82 6.17
N ARG A 246 -4.89 4.84 6.46
CA ARG A 246 -5.71 6.06 6.34
C ARG A 246 -5.36 7.14 7.37
N ALA A 247 -4.88 6.74 8.55
CA ALA A 247 -4.38 7.64 9.59
C ALA A 247 -3.00 8.22 9.29
N SER A 248 -2.32 7.72 8.25
CA SER A 248 -0.94 8.09 7.90
C SER A 248 -0.89 9.09 6.75
N ASP A 249 0.25 9.75 6.59
CA ASP A 249 0.54 10.72 5.54
C ASP A 249 1.57 10.20 4.53
N ALA A 250 2.42 9.24 4.92
CA ALA A 250 3.28 8.49 4.03
C ALA A 250 3.51 7.07 4.57
N ILE A 251 3.89 6.13 3.70
CA ILE A 251 4.31 4.78 4.09
C ILE A 251 5.73 4.47 3.61
N VAL A 252 6.53 3.88 4.49
CA VAL A 252 7.83 3.28 4.18
C VAL A 252 7.67 1.78 4.22
N THR A 253 7.95 1.11 3.10
CA THR A 253 7.76 -0.33 2.99
C THR A 253 8.62 -0.94 1.89
N LYS A 254 8.65 -2.27 1.80
CA LYS A 254 9.20 -2.98 0.64
C LYS A 254 8.27 -2.87 -0.57
N ALA A 255 8.76 -3.21 -1.76
CA ALA A 255 7.98 -3.26 -3.02
C ALA A 255 6.98 -4.44 -3.09
N GLY A 256 6.32 -4.73 -1.97
CA GLY A 256 5.29 -5.76 -1.86
C GLY A 256 4.03 -5.33 -2.60
N PRO A 257 3.53 -6.12 -3.55
CA PRO A 257 2.44 -5.70 -4.44
C PRO A 257 1.13 -5.44 -3.69
N GLY A 258 0.85 -6.24 -2.65
CA GLY A 258 -0.31 -6.04 -1.78
C GLY A 258 -0.26 -4.70 -1.04
N THR A 259 0.87 -4.39 -0.39
CA THR A 259 1.04 -3.12 0.33
C THR A 259 0.99 -1.92 -0.62
N ILE A 260 1.59 -2.02 -1.80
CA ILE A 260 1.53 -0.96 -2.83
C ILE A 260 0.08 -0.70 -3.22
N ALA A 261 -0.67 -1.75 -3.59
CA ALA A 261 -2.06 -1.58 -4.00
C ALA A 261 -2.95 -1.05 -2.86
N GLU A 262 -2.72 -1.48 -1.62
CA GLU A 262 -3.40 -0.96 -0.42
C GLU A 262 -3.10 0.54 -0.20
N ALA A 263 -1.83 0.94 -0.32
CA ALA A 263 -1.42 2.33 -0.23
C ALA A 263 -2.04 3.17 -1.37
N SER A 264 -2.12 2.63 -2.59
CA SER A 264 -2.79 3.28 -3.72
C SER A 264 -4.27 3.52 -3.49
N ILE A 265 -4.98 2.57 -2.87
CA ILE A 265 -6.38 2.76 -2.48
C ILE A 265 -6.52 3.87 -1.43
N CYS A 266 -5.57 3.97 -0.50
CA CYS A 266 -5.57 5.01 0.53
C CYS A 266 -5.08 6.38 0.04
N GLY A 267 -4.58 6.49 -1.19
CA GLY A 267 -3.90 7.71 -1.67
C GLY A 267 -2.65 8.05 -0.84
N LEU A 268 -1.96 7.03 -0.33
CA LEU A 268 -0.85 7.15 0.60
C LEU A 268 0.48 7.01 -0.15
N PRO A 269 1.30 8.06 -0.26
CA PRO A 269 2.57 8.00 -0.99
C PRO A 269 3.54 6.97 -0.41
N CYS A 270 4.21 6.23 -1.28
CA CYS A 270 5.07 5.09 -0.93
C CYS A 270 6.55 5.42 -1.08
N MET A 271 7.31 5.30 0.01
CA MET A 271 8.77 5.20 -0.05
C MET A 271 9.17 3.72 -0.04
N LEU A 272 9.60 3.21 -1.20
CA LEU A 272 10.09 1.84 -1.33
C LEU A 272 11.51 1.72 -0.78
N SER A 273 11.66 0.97 0.31
CA SER A 273 12.94 0.81 1.02
C SER A 273 13.74 -0.42 0.60
N SER A 274 13.08 -1.41 -0.01
CA SER A 274 13.67 -2.67 -0.44
C SER A 274 12.72 -3.45 -1.35
N PHE A 275 13.18 -4.54 -1.93
CA PHE A 275 12.37 -5.50 -2.66
C PHE A 275 12.96 -6.91 -2.52
N LEU A 276 12.13 -7.94 -2.66
CA LEU A 276 12.60 -9.32 -2.80
C LEU A 276 13.13 -9.56 -4.23
N PRO A 277 14.43 -9.88 -4.42
CA PRO A 277 15.01 -10.10 -5.75
C PRO A 277 14.28 -11.19 -6.53
N GLY A 278 14.01 -10.94 -7.81
CA GLY A 278 13.30 -11.86 -8.69
C GLY A 278 11.78 -11.96 -8.49
N GLN A 279 11.24 -11.49 -7.36
CA GLN A 279 9.79 -11.47 -7.09
C GLN A 279 9.20 -10.05 -7.16
N GLU A 280 9.82 -9.08 -6.49
CA GLU A 280 9.25 -7.74 -6.27
C GLU A 280 9.98 -6.63 -7.03
N GLU A 281 11.13 -6.93 -7.62
CA GLU A 281 11.95 -5.96 -8.38
C GLU A 281 11.14 -5.26 -9.48
N GLY A 282 10.27 -6.01 -10.15
CA GLY A 282 9.39 -5.48 -11.19
C GLY A 282 8.32 -4.50 -10.71
N ASN A 283 8.10 -4.37 -9.40
CA ASN A 283 7.10 -3.47 -8.84
C ASN A 283 7.65 -2.06 -8.61
N VAL A 284 8.96 -1.90 -8.50
CA VAL A 284 9.62 -0.59 -8.30
C VAL A 284 9.30 0.38 -9.45
N PRO A 285 9.61 0.06 -10.73
CA PRO A 285 9.33 0.99 -11.83
C PRO A 285 7.82 1.25 -11.98
N TYR A 286 6.96 0.31 -11.59
CA TYR A 286 5.51 0.52 -11.61
C TYR A 286 5.08 1.67 -10.68
N VAL A 287 5.69 1.78 -9.49
CA VAL A 287 5.41 2.86 -8.54
C VAL A 287 6.01 4.18 -9.04
N GLU A 288 7.28 4.17 -9.48
CA GLU A 288 7.98 5.36 -9.97
C GLU A 288 7.32 5.97 -11.21
N ASP A 289 7.01 5.16 -12.23
CA ASP A 289 6.43 5.62 -13.49
C ASP A 289 4.99 6.11 -13.33
N SER A 290 4.27 5.60 -12.32
CA SER A 290 2.90 6.01 -12.02
C SER A 290 2.82 7.35 -11.27
N GLY A 291 3.97 7.90 -10.84
CA GLY A 291 4.03 9.14 -10.05
C GLY A 291 3.43 8.98 -8.65
N PHE A 292 3.56 7.78 -8.09
CA PHE A 292 2.99 7.38 -6.81
C PHE A 292 3.96 7.58 -5.63
#